data_AF-A0A915MUD0-F1
#
_entry.id   AF-A0A915MUD0-F1
#
_cell.length_a   1.000
_cell.length_b   1.000
_cell.length_c   1.000
_cell.angle_alpha   90.00
_cell.angle_beta   90.00
_cell.angle_gamma   90.00
#
_symmetry.space_group_name_H-M   'P 1'
#
loop_
_entity.id
_entity.type
_entity.pdbx_description
1 polymer ?
#
loop_
_entity_poly.entity_id
_entity_poly.type
_entity_poly.pdbx_seq_one_letter_code
_entity_poly.pdbx_strand_id
1 'polypeptide(L)'
;MWDSEQLEQQLCDYAYFHAIKIFNPNAEYQFANSKSQHPYFLSYKNIRQQVKIILKNLSSLFNFPSEMTNAAKRAFMKQTKNNQNALRISSYCKICCEKVTFTTCVLTFEGNKYRNNFELIENDDPKPNNFIVCFRHAKLFCIYYRLLHMDWNIHWNCYLRISQIQKRLPNLNDSNVINAIDPHIFMYISKEYFSLFKMLDERLYDGSDGNKRNFNHTVTDSLLEGFYSWDRFNDYIKDMGILKRIEEEK
;
A
#
# COMPACT_ATOMS: atom_id res chain seq x y z
N MET A 1 16.67 14.25 -5.06
CA MET A 1 15.41 14.62 -4.38
C MET A 1 14.42 14.96 -5.47
N TRP A 2 13.26 14.33 -5.51
CA TRP A 2 12.22 14.73 -6.45
C TRP A 2 11.67 16.09 -6.01
N ASP A 3 11.50 17.00 -6.95
CA ASP A 3 10.69 18.18 -6.70
C ASP A 3 9.25 17.73 -6.38
N SER A 4 8.61 18.39 -5.42
CA SER A 4 7.32 17.93 -4.87
C SER A 4 6.23 17.88 -5.94
N GLU A 5 6.21 18.88 -6.83
CA GLU A 5 5.27 18.93 -7.95
C GLU A 5 5.56 17.82 -8.98
N GLN A 6 6.83 17.53 -9.24
CA GLN A 6 7.23 16.44 -10.14
C GLN A 6 6.82 15.07 -9.62
N LEU A 7 6.93 14.84 -8.31
CA LEU A 7 6.51 13.58 -7.69
C LEU A 7 5.00 13.39 -7.76
N GLU A 8 4.21 14.42 -7.45
CA GLU A 8 2.75 14.34 -7.52
C GLU A 8 2.29 14.03 -8.95
N GLN A 9 2.87 14.68 -9.96
CA GLN A 9 2.58 14.38 -11.37
C GLN A 9 2.98 12.94 -11.74
N GLN A 10 4.16 12.48 -11.31
CA GLN A 10 4.61 11.11 -11.59
C GLN A 10 3.69 10.06 -10.95
N LEU A 11 3.14 10.33 -9.76
CA LEU A 11 2.19 9.43 -9.10
C LEU A 11 0.83 9.41 -9.80
N CYS A 12 0.38 10.56 -10.34
CA CYS A 12 -0.81 10.61 -11.19
C CYS A 12 -0.62 9.78 -12.46
N ASP A 13 0.48 10.03 -13.19
CA ASP A 13 0.85 9.29 -14.40
C ASP A 13 0.98 7.77 -14.15
N TYR A 14 1.52 7.40 -12.99
CA TYR A 14 1.60 6.01 -12.54
C TYR A 14 0.22 5.39 -12.40
N ALA A 15 -0.74 6.09 -11.79
CA ALA A 15 -2.09 5.59 -11.63
C ALA A 15 -2.84 5.51 -12.98
N TYR A 16 -2.62 6.46 -13.89
CA TYR A 16 -3.13 6.37 -15.27
C TYR A 16 -2.61 5.14 -16.01
N PHE A 17 -1.34 4.75 -15.82
CA PHE A 17 -0.84 3.53 -16.44
C PHE A 17 -1.54 2.28 -15.89
N HIS A 18 -1.89 2.25 -14.60
CA HIS A 18 -2.70 1.17 -14.03
C HIS A 18 -4.11 1.11 -14.62
N ALA A 19 -4.72 2.27 -14.93
CA ALA A 19 -5.99 2.33 -15.64
C ALA A 19 -5.88 1.71 -17.05
N ILE A 20 -4.81 2.00 -17.79
CA ILE A 20 -4.52 1.37 -19.09
C ILE A 20 -4.38 -0.16 -18.97
N LYS A 21 -3.69 -0.64 -17.92
CA LYS A 21 -3.48 -2.08 -17.69
C LYS A 21 -4.77 -2.88 -17.48
N ILE A 22 -5.87 -2.24 -17.11
CA ILE A 22 -7.17 -2.92 -16.93
C ILE A 22 -7.78 -3.30 -18.28
N PHE A 23 -7.68 -2.43 -19.28
CA PHE A 23 -8.16 -2.70 -20.64
C PHE A 23 -7.16 -3.53 -21.44
N ASN A 24 -5.86 -3.34 -21.15
CA ASN A 24 -4.79 -4.07 -21.80
C ASN A 24 -3.84 -4.68 -20.75
N PRO A 25 -4.13 -5.91 -20.27
CA PRO A 25 -3.28 -6.59 -19.29
C PRO A 25 -1.82 -6.77 -19.73
N ASN A 26 -1.57 -6.77 -21.04
CA ASN A 26 -0.24 -6.91 -21.64
C ASN A 26 0.46 -5.56 -21.92
N ALA A 27 -0.13 -4.42 -21.53
CA ALA A 27 0.39 -3.09 -21.82
C ALA A 27 1.85 -2.93 -21.33
N GLU A 28 2.17 -3.43 -20.14
CA GLU A 28 3.55 -3.34 -19.62
C GLU A 28 4.57 -3.99 -20.57
N TYR A 29 4.28 -5.19 -21.07
CA TYR A 29 5.15 -5.91 -22.00
C TYR A 29 5.24 -5.19 -23.35
N GLN A 30 4.11 -4.71 -23.88
CA GLN A 30 4.06 -4.00 -25.16
C GLN A 30 4.84 -2.68 -25.12
N PHE A 31 4.65 -1.88 -24.08
CA PHE A 31 5.34 -0.59 -23.91
C PHE A 31 6.84 -0.78 -23.61
N ALA A 32 7.21 -1.83 -22.85
CA ALA A 32 8.61 -2.18 -22.60
C ALA A 32 9.36 -2.57 -23.89
N ASN A 33 8.77 -3.44 -24.72
CA ASN A 33 9.43 -3.95 -25.92
C ASN A 33 9.51 -2.92 -27.05
N SER A 34 8.52 -2.03 -27.13
CA SER A 34 8.53 -0.92 -28.09
C SER A 34 9.46 0.23 -27.68
N LYS A 35 10.14 0.13 -26.52
CA LYS A 35 10.93 1.24 -25.92
C LYS A 35 10.12 2.54 -25.85
N SER A 36 8.84 2.41 -25.53
CA SER A 36 7.90 3.52 -25.51
C SER A 36 8.35 4.64 -24.58
N GLN A 37 8.30 5.87 -25.07
CA GLN A 37 8.53 7.09 -24.28
C GLN A 37 7.21 7.65 -23.71
N HIS A 38 6.17 6.83 -23.63
CA HIS A 38 4.88 7.26 -23.12
C HIS A 38 5.01 7.71 -21.65
N PRO A 39 4.57 8.93 -21.29
CA PRO A 39 4.80 9.51 -19.95
C PRO A 39 4.30 8.59 -18.83
N TYR A 40 3.08 8.04 -18.96
CA TYR A 40 2.51 7.12 -17.97
C TYR A 40 3.36 5.86 -17.77
N PHE A 41 3.93 5.28 -18.83
CA PHE A 41 4.78 4.10 -18.72
C PHE A 41 6.14 4.43 -18.08
N LEU A 42 6.72 5.59 -18.41
CA LEU A 42 7.97 6.04 -17.80
C LEU A 42 7.79 6.27 -16.28
N SER A 43 6.73 6.98 -15.89
CA SER A 43 6.39 7.20 -14.47
C SER A 43 6.11 5.88 -13.75
N TYR A 44 5.37 4.95 -14.39
CA TYR A 44 5.15 3.59 -13.90
C TYR A 44 6.46 2.86 -13.58
N LYS A 45 7.37 2.80 -14.56
CA LYS A 45 8.66 2.11 -14.41
C LYS A 45 9.53 2.75 -13.32
N ASN A 46 9.61 4.08 -13.31
CA ASN A 46 10.45 4.82 -12.37
C ASN A 46 9.98 4.61 -10.92
N ILE A 47 8.69 4.80 -10.64
CA ILE A 47 8.15 4.62 -9.29
C ILE A 47 8.31 3.17 -8.83
N ARG A 48 8.02 2.16 -9.66
CA ARG A 48 8.23 0.74 -9.27
C ARG A 48 9.68 0.44 -8.91
N GLN A 49 10.63 0.97 -9.69
CA GLN A 49 12.04 0.81 -9.40
C GLN A 49 12.42 1.45 -8.06
N GLN A 50 11.92 2.66 -7.78
CA GLN A 50 12.18 3.35 -6.52
C GLN A 50 11.54 2.65 -5.32
N VAL A 51 10.27 2.23 -5.43
CA VAL A 51 9.59 1.45 -4.40
C VAL A 51 10.37 0.17 -4.08
N LYS A 52 10.88 -0.54 -5.10
CA LYS A 52 11.73 -1.72 -4.90
C LYS A 52 13.00 -1.41 -4.11
N ILE A 53 13.66 -0.30 -4.40
CA ILE A 53 14.85 0.16 -3.66
C ILE A 53 14.48 0.49 -2.21
N ILE A 54 13.41 1.24 -1.99
CA ILE A 54 12.92 1.63 -0.66
C ILE A 54 12.57 0.40 0.18
N LEU A 55 11.81 -0.54 -0.37
CA LEU A 55 11.42 -1.77 0.34
C LEU A 55 12.65 -2.58 0.77
N LYS A 56 13.66 -2.70 -0.12
CA LYS A 56 14.92 -3.36 0.21
C LYS A 56 15.64 -2.65 1.36
N ASN A 57 15.72 -1.32 1.31
CA ASN A 57 16.37 -0.52 2.33
C ASN A 57 15.64 -0.60 3.67
N LEU A 58 14.30 -0.47 3.70
CA LEU A 58 13.50 -0.60 4.92
C LEU A 58 13.68 -1.98 5.55
N SER A 59 13.60 -3.05 4.75
CA SER A 59 13.78 -4.42 5.25
C SER A 59 15.16 -4.62 5.87
N SER A 60 16.21 -4.09 5.23
CA SER A 60 17.59 -4.20 5.72
C SER A 60 17.87 -3.32 6.94
N LEU A 61 17.44 -2.06 6.94
CA LEU A 61 17.72 -1.11 8.02
C LEU A 61 17.02 -1.49 9.33
N PHE A 62 15.82 -2.07 9.22
CA PHE A 62 15.02 -2.46 10.37
C PHE A 62 15.05 -3.96 10.65
N ASN A 63 15.86 -4.74 9.92
CA ASN A 63 16.02 -6.19 10.08
C ASN A 63 14.68 -6.93 10.17
N PHE A 64 13.76 -6.68 9.22
CA PHE A 64 12.44 -7.32 9.25
C PHE A 64 12.57 -8.85 9.09
N PRO A 65 11.99 -9.65 10.00
CA PRO A 65 12.07 -11.12 9.91
C PRO A 65 11.47 -11.66 8.61
N SER A 66 12.11 -12.69 8.03
CA SER A 66 11.69 -13.29 6.75
C SER A 66 10.26 -13.82 6.80
N GLU A 67 9.84 -14.42 7.90
CA GLU A 67 8.46 -14.86 8.15
C GLU A 67 7.46 -13.71 8.10
N MET A 68 7.82 -12.53 8.63
CA MET A 68 6.98 -11.35 8.66
C MET A 68 6.89 -10.71 7.26
N THR A 69 8.01 -10.61 6.55
CA THR A 69 8.02 -10.14 5.15
C THR A 69 7.27 -11.08 4.20
N ASN A 70 7.28 -12.39 4.47
CA ASN A 70 6.51 -13.37 3.71
C ASN A 70 5.01 -13.31 4.03
N ALA A 71 4.64 -13.10 5.29
CA ALA A 71 3.25 -12.89 5.71
C ALA A 71 2.69 -11.58 5.13
N ALA A 72 3.51 -10.53 5.04
CA ALA A 72 3.14 -9.26 4.44
C ALA A 72 2.73 -9.34 2.97
N LYS A 73 3.03 -10.44 2.26
CA LYS A 73 2.55 -10.66 0.87
C LYS A 73 1.05 -11.01 0.80
N ARG A 74 0.38 -11.24 1.93
CA ARG A 74 -1.07 -11.41 1.98
C ARG A 74 -1.77 -10.07 1.76
N ALA A 75 -2.98 -10.10 1.21
CA ALA A 75 -3.72 -8.90 0.82
C ALA A 75 -4.15 -8.01 1.99
N PHE A 76 -4.36 -8.58 3.18
CA PHE A 76 -4.87 -7.85 4.33
C PHE A 76 -3.92 -7.87 5.53
N MET A 77 -3.78 -6.70 6.16
CA MET A 77 -3.09 -6.52 7.43
C MET A 77 -3.97 -5.71 8.37
N LYS A 78 -4.21 -6.25 9.57
CA LYS A 78 -4.87 -5.57 10.69
C LYS A 78 -3.86 -5.24 11.77
N GLN A 79 -4.01 -4.08 12.39
CA GLN A 79 -3.24 -3.68 13.57
C GLN A 79 -4.18 -3.56 14.76
N THR A 80 -3.99 -4.38 15.79
CA THR A 80 -4.73 -4.24 17.05
C THR A 80 -3.80 -3.74 18.14
N LYS A 81 -4.26 -2.72 18.89
CA LYS A 81 -3.60 -2.27 20.12
C LYS A 81 -4.20 -3.10 21.24
N ASN A 82 -3.39 -3.99 21.83
CA ASN A 82 -3.83 -4.79 22.96
C ASN A 82 -2.98 -4.44 24.19
N ASN A 83 -3.65 -4.41 25.34
CA ASN A 83 -2.96 -4.53 26.62
C ASN A 83 -2.53 -5.99 26.78
N GLN A 84 -1.29 -6.21 27.23
CA GLN A 84 -0.63 -7.53 27.24
C GLN A 84 -1.45 -8.65 27.89
N ASN A 85 -2.36 -8.32 28.82
CA ASN A 85 -3.18 -9.28 29.55
C ASN A 85 -4.21 -10.03 28.68
N ALA A 86 -4.57 -9.52 27.49
CA ALA A 86 -5.56 -10.17 26.62
C ALA A 86 -4.98 -11.27 25.71
N LEU A 87 -3.66 -11.34 25.56
CA LEU A 87 -2.98 -12.24 24.64
C LEU A 87 -1.98 -13.09 25.42
N ARG A 88 -2.18 -14.41 25.45
CA ARG A 88 -1.19 -15.40 25.95
C ARG A 88 0.02 -15.52 25.01
N ILE A 89 0.61 -14.39 24.62
CA ILE A 89 1.63 -14.29 23.57
C ILE A 89 2.86 -13.59 24.15
N SER A 90 4.03 -13.84 23.56
CA SER A 90 5.33 -13.25 23.92
C SER A 90 5.26 -11.75 24.27
N SER A 91 5.92 -11.36 25.36
CA SER A 91 6.06 -9.95 25.78
C SER A 91 7.15 -9.19 25.02
N TYR A 92 7.78 -9.80 24.02
CA TYR A 92 8.90 -9.23 23.27
C TYR A 92 8.50 -8.81 21.86
N CYS A 93 9.03 -7.67 21.42
CA CYS A 93 8.90 -7.24 20.04
C CYS A 93 9.63 -8.23 19.12
N LYS A 94 8.94 -8.68 18.06
CA LYS A 94 9.48 -9.62 17.08
C LYS A 94 10.68 -9.08 16.28
N ILE A 95 10.83 -7.75 16.20
CA ILE A 95 11.86 -7.09 15.40
C ILE A 95 13.09 -6.73 16.25
N CYS A 96 12.93 -6.02 17.38
CA CYS A 96 14.08 -5.64 18.24
C CYS A 96 14.34 -6.58 19.42
N CYS A 97 13.51 -7.60 19.64
CA CYS A 97 13.60 -8.51 20.79
C CYS A 97 13.52 -7.83 22.18
N GLU A 98 13.18 -6.54 22.25
CA GLU A 98 12.99 -5.82 23.51
C GLU A 98 11.61 -6.10 24.10
N LYS A 99 11.55 -6.13 25.44
CA LYS A 99 10.29 -6.31 26.17
C LYS A 99 9.40 -5.10 25.92
N VAL A 100 8.20 -5.34 25.43
CA VAL A 100 7.18 -4.29 25.26
C VAL A 100 6.54 -4.07 26.62
N THR A 101 6.44 -2.83 27.11
CA THR A 101 6.04 -2.54 28.50
C THR A 101 4.70 -1.81 28.64
N PHE A 102 4.22 -1.14 27.58
CA PHE A 102 3.04 -0.28 27.67
C PHE A 102 2.00 -0.55 26.56
N THR A 103 2.39 -0.39 25.29
CA THR A 103 1.46 -0.57 24.17
C THR A 103 2.03 -1.59 23.18
N THR A 104 1.50 -2.80 23.23
CA THR A 104 1.76 -3.85 22.25
C THR A 104 0.87 -3.67 21.03
N CYS A 105 1.48 -3.73 19.84
CA CYS A 105 0.74 -3.82 18.59
C CYS A 105 0.82 -5.27 18.08
N VAL A 106 -0.32 -5.86 17.78
CA VAL A 106 -0.37 -7.10 17.02
C VAL A 106 -0.65 -6.76 15.56
N LEU A 107 0.27 -7.16 14.70
CA LEU A 107 0.08 -7.14 13.26
C LEU A 107 -0.42 -8.51 12.82
N THR A 108 -1.65 -8.55 12.31
CA THR A 108 -2.34 -9.73 11.84
C THR A 108 -2.40 -9.70 10.33
N PHE A 109 -1.82 -10.69 9.65
CA PHE A 109 -1.84 -10.81 8.19
C PHE A 109 -2.78 -11.94 7.79
N GLU A 110 -3.75 -11.64 6.93
CA GLU A 110 -4.84 -12.53 6.56
C GLU A 110 -5.21 -12.39 5.08
N GLY A 111 -6.06 -13.31 4.60
CA GLY A 111 -6.46 -13.39 3.20
C GLY A 111 -5.39 -14.02 2.30
N ASN A 112 -5.74 -14.05 1.01
CA ASN A 112 -4.93 -14.64 -0.04
C ASN A 112 -3.77 -13.73 -0.43
N LYS A 113 -2.73 -14.35 -0.99
CA LYS A 113 -1.66 -13.64 -1.71
C LYS A 113 -2.16 -13.36 -3.12
N TYR A 114 -1.56 -12.42 -3.84
CA TYR A 114 -1.82 -12.22 -5.26
C TYR A 114 -0.58 -12.46 -6.11
N ARG A 115 -0.81 -12.81 -7.38
CA ARG A 115 0.20 -12.97 -8.42
C ARG A 115 0.59 -11.61 -9.00
N ASN A 116 1.66 -11.59 -9.79
CA ASN A 116 2.15 -10.37 -10.45
C ASN A 116 1.14 -9.73 -11.43
N ASN A 117 0.14 -10.48 -11.87
CA ASN A 117 -1.00 -10.01 -12.67
C ASN A 117 -2.20 -9.58 -11.81
N PHE A 118 -2.00 -9.36 -10.50
CA PHE A 118 -3.01 -8.88 -9.54
C PHE A 118 -4.16 -9.85 -9.22
N GLU A 119 -4.10 -11.08 -9.72
CA GLU A 119 -5.05 -12.15 -9.39
C GLU A 119 -4.75 -12.74 -8.01
N LEU A 120 -5.80 -12.92 -7.20
CA LEU A 120 -5.70 -13.61 -5.92
C LEU A 120 -5.41 -15.10 -6.16
N ILE A 121 -4.47 -15.63 -5.38
CA ILE A 121 -4.17 -17.06 -5.32
C ILE A 121 -5.17 -17.68 -4.36
N GLU A 122 -6.14 -18.42 -4.87
CA GLU A 122 -7.04 -19.23 -4.06
C GLU A 122 -6.20 -20.27 -3.31
N ASN A 123 -6.11 -20.12 -1.99
CA ASN A 123 -5.61 -21.14 -1.09
C ASN A 123 -6.76 -21.56 -0.18
N ASP A 124 -6.83 -22.85 0.14
CA ASP A 124 -7.69 -23.37 1.19
C ASP A 124 -7.30 -22.70 2.52
N ASP A 125 -8.15 -21.76 2.94
CA ASP A 125 -8.20 -21.01 4.20
C ASP A 125 -6.86 -20.85 4.96
N PRO A 126 -5.95 -19.96 4.51
CA PRO A 126 -4.64 -19.83 5.12
C PRO A 126 -4.78 -19.10 6.47
N LYS A 127 -4.71 -19.85 7.57
CA LYS A 127 -4.70 -19.33 8.96
C LYS A 127 -3.92 -18.01 9.10
N PRO A 128 -4.43 -17.03 9.85
CA PRO A 128 -3.79 -15.72 9.98
C PRO A 128 -2.42 -15.81 10.63
N ASN A 129 -1.48 -14.97 10.20
CA ASN A 129 -0.17 -14.82 10.83
C ASN A 129 -0.17 -13.61 11.76
N ASN A 130 0.19 -13.81 13.02
CA ASN A 130 0.19 -12.75 14.04
C ASN A 130 1.62 -12.46 14.51
N PHE A 131 1.98 -11.17 14.57
CA PHE A 131 3.29 -10.73 15.05
C PHE A 131 3.14 -9.62 16.07
N ILE A 132 3.76 -9.79 17.24
CA ILE A 132 3.85 -8.76 18.26
C ILE A 132 5.02 -7.85 17.96
N VAL A 133 4.75 -6.55 17.87
CA VAL A 133 5.77 -5.53 17.66
C VAL A 133 5.55 -4.34 18.59
N CYS A 134 6.63 -3.65 18.91
CA CYS A 134 6.50 -2.37 19.59
C CYS A 134 5.87 -1.34 18.64
N PHE A 135 5.28 -0.30 19.20
CA PHE A 135 4.57 0.74 18.44
C PHE A 135 5.44 1.37 17.33
N ARG A 136 6.73 1.61 17.58
CA ARG A 136 7.66 2.16 16.59
C ARG A 136 7.81 1.22 15.38
N HIS A 137 8.04 -0.07 15.63
CA HIS A 137 8.17 -1.05 14.56
C HIS A 137 6.84 -1.31 13.84
N ALA A 138 5.70 -1.23 14.53
CA ALA A 138 4.39 -1.28 13.89
C ALA A 138 4.25 -0.16 12.85
N LYS A 139 4.57 1.09 13.22
CA LYS A 139 4.52 2.23 12.29
C LYS A 139 5.38 2.04 11.05
N LEU A 140 6.63 1.61 11.24
CA LEU A 140 7.56 1.39 10.13
C LEU A 140 7.11 0.24 9.22
N PHE A 141 6.61 -0.84 9.82
CA PHE A 141 6.12 -1.98 9.05
C PHE A 141 4.85 -1.63 8.26
N CYS A 142 3.98 -0.75 8.79
CA CYS A 142 2.82 -0.25 8.04
C CYS A 142 3.22 0.51 6.78
N ILE A 143 4.29 1.32 6.82
CA ILE A 143 4.83 2.00 5.62
C ILE A 143 5.35 0.96 4.62
N TYR A 144 6.15 0.00 5.09
CA TYR A 144 6.65 -1.10 4.27
C TYR A 144 5.52 -1.87 3.59
N TYR A 145 4.47 -2.23 4.35
CA TYR A 145 3.32 -2.95 3.84
C TYR A 145 2.58 -2.17 2.75
N ARG A 146 2.32 -0.87 2.95
CA ARG A 146 1.63 -0.04 1.95
C ARG A 146 2.42 0.08 0.64
N LEU A 147 3.73 0.27 0.74
CA LEU A 147 4.60 0.33 -0.43
C LEU A 147 4.70 -1.03 -1.15
N LEU A 148 4.73 -2.13 -0.39
CA LEU A 148 4.71 -3.49 -0.95
C LEU A 148 3.45 -3.74 -1.78
N HIS A 149 2.30 -3.22 -1.32
CA HIS A 149 0.99 -3.39 -1.94
C HIS A 149 0.57 -2.25 -2.88
N MET A 150 1.44 -1.27 -3.13
CA MET A 150 1.12 -0.06 -3.89
C MET A 150 0.57 -0.38 -5.29
N ASP A 151 1.25 -1.26 -6.04
CA ASP A 151 0.80 -1.70 -7.36
C ASP A 151 -0.61 -2.30 -7.31
N TRP A 152 -0.86 -3.26 -6.41
CA TRP A 152 -2.14 -3.95 -6.30
C TRP A 152 -3.28 -3.03 -5.85
N ASN A 153 -3.02 -2.18 -4.85
CA ASN A 153 -4.00 -1.22 -4.32
C ASN A 153 -4.46 -0.23 -5.39
N ILE A 154 -3.51 0.31 -6.17
CA ILE A 154 -3.83 1.28 -7.23
C ILE A 154 -4.57 0.59 -8.37
N HIS A 155 -4.09 -0.58 -8.79
CA HIS A 155 -4.75 -1.35 -9.85
C HIS A 155 -6.20 -1.70 -9.50
N TRP A 156 -6.44 -2.24 -8.30
CA TRP A 156 -7.77 -2.65 -7.89
C TRP A 156 -8.74 -1.46 -7.76
N ASN A 157 -8.24 -0.31 -7.30
CA ASN A 157 -9.03 0.92 -7.27
C ASN A 157 -9.43 1.39 -8.66
N CYS A 158 -8.49 1.38 -9.62
CA CYS A 158 -8.81 1.69 -11.01
C CYS A 158 -9.85 0.70 -11.57
N TYR A 159 -9.71 -0.59 -11.27
CA TYR A 159 -10.59 -1.65 -11.76
C TYR A 159 -12.03 -1.46 -11.28
N LEU A 160 -12.23 -1.20 -9.99
CA LEU A 160 -13.56 -0.96 -9.42
C LEU A 160 -14.23 0.25 -10.05
N ARG A 161 -13.50 1.35 -10.27
CA ARG A 161 -14.04 2.58 -10.86
C ARG A 161 -14.38 2.42 -12.33
N ILE A 162 -13.48 1.81 -13.11
CA ILE A 162 -13.72 1.46 -14.51
C ILE A 162 -14.96 0.57 -14.63
N SER A 163 -15.03 -0.48 -13.79
CA SER A 163 -16.19 -1.39 -13.75
C SER A 163 -17.50 -0.65 -13.42
N GLN A 164 -17.49 0.32 -12.52
CA GLN A 164 -18.67 1.13 -12.20
C GLN A 164 -19.11 2.03 -13.35
N ILE A 165 -18.15 2.68 -14.02
CA ILE A 165 -18.43 3.53 -15.19
C ILE A 165 -19.00 2.68 -16.32
N GLN A 166 -18.39 1.53 -16.62
CA GLN A 166 -18.88 0.61 -17.66
C GLN A 166 -20.26 0.06 -17.33
N LYS A 167 -20.56 -0.25 -16.06
CA LYS A 167 -21.92 -0.65 -15.64
C LYS A 167 -22.97 0.44 -15.88
N ARG A 168 -22.61 1.71 -15.70
CA ARG A 168 -23.52 2.86 -15.91
C ARG A 168 -23.60 3.29 -17.38
N LEU A 169 -22.50 3.18 -18.11
CA LEU A 169 -22.30 3.66 -19.47
C LEU A 169 -21.60 2.57 -20.31
N PRO A 170 -22.30 1.49 -20.69
CA PRO A 170 -21.67 0.29 -21.27
C PRO A 170 -21.09 0.49 -22.68
N ASN A 171 -21.49 1.56 -23.38
CA ASN A 171 -21.08 1.83 -24.75
C ASN A 171 -19.87 2.78 -24.85
N LEU A 172 -19.26 3.17 -23.72
CA LEU A 172 -18.04 3.98 -23.75
C LEU A 172 -16.85 3.11 -24.16
N ASN A 173 -16.04 3.63 -25.09
CA ASN A 173 -14.74 3.05 -25.38
C ASN A 173 -13.74 3.29 -24.23
N ASP A 174 -12.67 2.51 -24.19
CA ASP A 174 -11.68 2.49 -23.11
C ASP A 174 -11.10 3.88 -22.80
N SER A 175 -10.77 4.67 -23.81
CA SER A 175 -10.24 6.02 -23.63
C SER A 175 -11.25 6.95 -22.96
N ASN A 176 -12.51 6.88 -23.38
CA ASN A 176 -13.59 7.66 -22.79
C ASN A 176 -13.91 7.20 -21.36
N VAL A 177 -13.78 5.91 -21.06
CA VAL A 177 -13.93 5.40 -19.68
C VAL A 177 -12.81 5.93 -18.78
N ILE A 178 -11.55 5.90 -19.24
CA ILE A 178 -10.41 6.45 -18.47
C ILE A 178 -10.60 7.95 -18.22
N ASN A 179 -11.01 8.70 -19.25
CA ASN A 179 -11.26 10.14 -19.14
C ASN A 179 -12.48 10.48 -18.25
N ALA A 180 -13.41 9.54 -18.08
CA ALA A 180 -14.56 9.68 -17.20
C ALA A 180 -14.24 9.37 -15.72
N ILE A 181 -13.05 8.84 -15.42
CA ILE A 181 -12.58 8.73 -14.04
C ILE A 181 -12.29 10.13 -13.53
N ASP A 182 -12.91 10.51 -12.42
CA ASP A 182 -12.64 11.79 -11.76
C ASP A 182 -11.12 11.95 -11.49
N PRO A 183 -10.45 12.96 -12.09
CA PRO A 183 -9.03 13.20 -11.91
C PRO A 183 -8.63 13.37 -10.43
N HIS A 184 -9.55 13.83 -9.57
CA HIS A 184 -9.29 13.93 -8.14
C HIS A 184 -9.01 12.58 -7.50
N ILE A 185 -9.51 11.47 -8.05
CA ILE A 185 -9.20 10.11 -7.56
C ILE A 185 -7.70 9.82 -7.72
N PHE A 186 -7.13 10.14 -8.87
CA PHE A 186 -5.69 9.99 -9.10
C PHE A 186 -4.88 10.95 -8.23
N MET A 187 -5.38 12.17 -7.98
CA MET A 187 -4.77 13.07 -7.02
C MET A 187 -4.82 12.53 -5.58
N TYR A 188 -5.92 11.90 -5.14
CA TYR A 188 -6.01 11.32 -3.79
C TYR A 188 -5.04 10.16 -3.60
N ILE A 189 -5.00 9.24 -4.58
CA ILE A 189 -4.01 8.15 -4.61
C ILE A 189 -2.60 8.74 -4.56
N SER A 190 -2.33 9.76 -5.36
CA SER A 190 -1.02 10.42 -5.41
C SER A 190 -0.67 11.08 -4.09
N LYS A 191 -1.59 11.80 -3.45
CA LYS A 191 -1.37 12.44 -2.15
C LYS A 191 -1.06 11.44 -1.04
N GLU A 192 -1.72 10.29 -1.05
CA GLU A 192 -1.43 9.22 -0.08
C GLU A 192 0.03 8.77 -0.19
N TYR A 193 0.47 8.38 -1.39
CA TYR A 193 1.85 7.89 -1.57
C TYR A 193 2.87 9.03 -1.49
N PHE A 194 2.56 10.23 -1.96
CA PHE A 194 3.39 11.42 -1.80
C PHE A 194 3.74 11.67 -0.33
N SER A 195 2.75 11.60 0.56
CA SER A 195 2.99 11.75 2.00
C SER A 195 3.94 10.68 2.56
N LEU A 196 3.83 9.43 2.07
CA LEU A 196 4.72 8.34 2.46
C LEU A 196 6.15 8.55 1.95
N PHE A 197 6.32 8.98 0.70
CA PHE A 197 7.64 9.30 0.13
C PHE A 197 8.30 10.46 0.85
N LYS A 198 7.56 11.54 1.12
CA LYS A 198 8.07 12.70 1.88
C LYS A 198 8.52 12.31 3.29
N MET A 199 7.73 11.51 4.00
CA MET A 199 8.10 11.00 5.33
C MET A 199 9.36 10.14 5.32
N LEU A 200 9.60 9.39 4.24
CA LEU A 200 10.82 8.59 4.10
C LEU A 200 12.04 9.47 3.82
N ASP A 201 11.87 10.51 2.99
CA ASP A 201 12.94 11.45 2.64
C ASP A 201 13.40 12.26 3.86
N GLU A 202 12.46 12.83 4.62
CA GLU A 202 12.72 13.57 5.86
C GLU A 202 13.47 12.72 6.90
N ARG A 203 13.17 11.42 6.98
CA ARG A 203 13.77 10.50 7.97
C ARG A 203 15.10 9.90 7.55
N LEU A 204 15.39 9.85 6.25
CA LEU A 204 16.68 9.38 5.74
C LEU A 204 17.74 10.49 5.84
N TYR A 205 17.34 11.76 5.78
CA TYR A 205 18.25 12.90 5.92
C TYR A 205 18.69 13.18 7.37
N ASP A 206 17.81 12.98 8.36
CA ASP A 206 18.15 13.13 9.79
C ASP A 206 19.16 12.08 10.32
N GLY A 207 19.51 11.07 9.51
CA GLY A 207 20.52 10.07 9.84
C GLY A 207 21.96 10.46 9.48
N SER A 208 22.19 11.63 8.88
CA SER A 208 23.50 12.06 8.38
C SER A 208 24.34 12.85 9.37
N ASP A 209 23.76 13.35 10.46
CA ASP A 209 24.50 13.96 11.57
C ASP A 209 24.68 12.95 12.71
N GLY A 210 25.92 12.75 13.13
CA GLY A 210 26.43 11.63 13.94
C GLY A 210 25.95 11.54 15.39
N ASN A 211 24.69 11.86 15.67
CA ASN A 211 24.06 11.67 16.96
C ASN A 211 22.99 10.59 16.85
N LYS A 212 23.22 9.45 17.52
CA LYS A 212 22.17 8.49 17.92
C LYS A 212 21.15 9.18 18.82
N ARG A 213 20.34 10.08 18.28
CA ARG A 213 19.25 10.75 18.96
C ARG A 213 17.94 10.14 18.47
N ASN A 214 17.29 9.46 19.41
CA ASN A 214 15.89 9.11 19.48
C ASN A 214 15.05 9.39 18.22
N PHE A 215 14.57 8.31 17.61
CA PHE A 215 13.33 8.24 16.83
C PHE A 215 12.14 8.72 17.70
N ASN A 216 12.07 10.00 18.02
CA ASN A 216 11.00 10.61 18.79
C ASN A 216 10.17 11.50 17.87
N HIS A 217 8.94 11.03 17.63
CA HIS A 217 7.69 11.79 17.48
C HIS A 217 7.75 13.02 16.54
N THR A 218 7.13 13.00 15.36
CA THR A 218 5.66 13.02 15.21
C THR A 218 5.27 12.45 13.84
N VAL A 219 4.76 11.21 13.82
CA VAL A 219 3.67 10.91 12.86
C VAL A 219 2.44 11.40 13.58
N THR A 220 1.85 12.51 13.14
CA THR A 220 0.65 13.03 13.77
C THR A 220 -0.43 11.96 13.72
N ASP A 221 -1.16 11.82 14.83
CA ASP A 221 -2.30 10.90 14.89
C ASP A 221 -3.37 11.27 13.85
N SER A 222 -3.37 12.51 13.33
CA SER A 222 -4.19 12.95 12.18
C SER A 222 -3.84 12.30 10.84
N LEU A 223 -2.55 12.03 10.59
CA LEU A 223 -2.12 11.24 9.44
C LEU A 223 -2.54 9.79 9.64
N LEU A 224 -2.39 9.27 10.88
CA LEU A 224 -2.92 7.95 11.27
C LEU A 224 -4.45 7.85 11.19
N GLU A 225 -5.21 8.93 11.39
CA GLU A 225 -6.66 9.04 11.21
C GLU A 225 -7.08 9.21 9.75
N GLY A 226 -6.22 9.81 8.92
CA GLY A 226 -6.24 9.61 7.47
C GLY A 226 -5.90 8.17 7.08
N PHE A 227 -5.12 7.44 7.88
CA PHE A 227 -4.74 6.04 7.67
C PHE A 227 -5.71 5.01 8.29
N TYR A 228 -6.61 5.43 9.20
CA TYR A 228 -7.88 4.79 9.56
C TYR A 228 -8.86 4.84 8.38
N SER A 229 -8.50 5.47 7.25
CA SER A 229 -9.24 5.35 6.01
C SER A 229 -9.06 4.01 5.30
N TRP A 230 -8.64 2.90 5.92
CA TRP A 230 -9.17 1.59 5.46
C TRP A 230 -10.54 1.34 6.07
N ASP A 231 -10.81 1.84 7.28
CA ASP A 231 -12.16 1.91 7.84
C ASP A 231 -13.00 3.05 7.25
N ARG A 232 -12.40 4.18 6.83
CA ARG A 232 -13.05 5.15 5.93
C ARG A 232 -12.95 4.83 4.43
N PHE A 233 -12.03 3.96 3.98
CA PHE A 233 -12.15 3.30 2.67
C PHE A 233 -13.31 2.33 2.75
N ASN A 234 -13.47 1.63 3.88
CA ASN A 234 -14.65 0.85 4.18
C ASN A 234 -15.86 1.77 4.25
N ASP A 235 -15.78 3.02 4.71
CA ASP A 235 -16.93 3.93 4.59
C ASP A 235 -17.14 4.39 3.13
N TYR A 236 -16.08 4.55 2.32
CA TYR A 236 -16.16 4.78 0.86
C TYR A 236 -16.59 3.53 0.04
N ILE A 237 -16.35 2.33 0.55
CA ILE A 237 -16.71 1.01 0.02
C ILE A 237 -18.06 0.55 0.59
N LYS A 238 -18.46 1.01 1.79
CA LYS A 238 -19.78 0.83 2.41
C LYS A 238 -20.79 1.81 1.80
N ASP A 239 -20.38 3.04 1.50
CA ASP A 239 -21.15 3.97 0.66
C ASP A 239 -21.34 3.42 -0.76
N MET A 240 -20.53 2.44 -1.16
CA MET A 240 -20.70 1.69 -2.39
C MET A 240 -20.89 0.19 -2.13
N GLY A 241 -21.87 -0.20 -1.31
CA GLY A 241 -22.34 -1.58 -1.01
C GLY A 241 -21.93 -2.75 -1.92
N ILE A 242 -20.63 -2.99 -2.08
CA ILE A 242 -20.00 -3.90 -3.04
C ILE A 242 -19.34 -5.03 -2.27
N LEU A 243 -18.71 -4.78 -1.12
CA LEU A 243 -18.21 -5.88 -0.27
C LEU A 243 -19.37 -6.74 0.27
N LYS A 244 -20.49 -6.11 0.65
CA LYS A 244 -21.69 -6.84 1.09
C LYS A 244 -22.34 -7.66 -0.03
N ARG A 245 -22.33 -7.15 -1.28
CA ARG A 245 -22.83 -7.89 -2.46
C ARG A 245 -21.92 -9.03 -2.91
N ILE A 246 -20.59 -8.89 -2.76
CA ILE A 246 -19.64 -9.97 -3.05
C ILE A 246 -19.76 -11.12 -2.03
N GLU A 247 -20.18 -10.82 -0.80
CA GLU A 247 -20.50 -11.82 0.22
C GLU A 247 -21.92 -12.40 0.08
N GLU A 248 -22.88 -11.64 -0.45
CA GLU A 248 -24.28 -12.04 -0.65
C GLU A 248 -24.56 -12.72 -2.02
N GLU A 249 -23.65 -12.64 -3.00
CA GLU A 249 -23.73 -13.33 -4.31
C GLU A 249 -22.97 -14.69 -4.35
N LYS A 250 -22.67 -15.28 -3.19
CA LYS A 250 -22.28 -16.70 -3.05
C LYS A 250 -23.44 -17.53 -2.52
#